data_AF-V5W619-F1
#
_entry.id   AF-V5W619-F1
#
_cell.length_a   1.000
_cell.length_b   1.000
_cell.length_c   1.000
_cell.angle_alpha   90.00
_cell.angle_beta   90.00
_cell.angle_gamma   90.00
#
_symmetry.space_group_name_H-M   'P 1'
#
loop_
_entity.id
_entity.type
_entity.pdbx_description
1 polymer ?
#
loop_
_entity_poly.entity_id
_entity_poly.type
_entity_poly.pdbx_seq_one_letter_code
_entity_poly.pdbx_strand_id
1 'polypeptide(L)'
;MPYIVLSKHEIIGGLKSHIFNKMKDTYRLLILLIGEKNNTLISRPVQVKDISYYKSFTNEKVRTLKSKSRKDIRSYYVRCAYLFHTTQVRCAKAENINFYGYIFKNKFHTRVRASSRIGPHNIDVISIIIGSLLGDGNANSRTIEGTRLCFRQSVIHKDYLFWLYKFFNDKGYCSNLAPRMSERKLLNKYLQETKIYYGYEFNTFTFRSFNWIHKLFYKKGKKYINPDLIKYITPLALAIWIMDEGGWAKAGVRLSTNAFKLEEVKYLAGILTSKWGLKCTVQKLSKSNQYSIYILGESLPKLKKLVLPHIIPSMKYKLGAVFCSNKQDN
;
A
#
# COMPACT_ATOMS: atom_id res chain seq x y z
N MET A 1 -14.70 2.93 -3.61
CA MET A 1 -13.31 2.44 -3.71
C MET A 1 -13.12 1.29 -2.72
N PRO A 2 -12.68 0.09 -3.13
CA PRO A 2 -12.75 -1.09 -2.27
C PRO A 2 -11.58 -1.13 -1.27
N TYR A 3 -11.91 -1.33 0.00
CA TYR A 3 -10.97 -1.67 1.07
C TYR A 3 -10.92 -3.20 1.17
N ILE A 4 -9.75 -3.80 1.34
CA ILE A 4 -9.63 -5.25 1.58
C ILE A 4 -9.97 -5.55 3.04
N VAL A 5 -10.94 -6.46 3.26
CA VAL A 5 -11.28 -7.03 4.57
C VAL A 5 -10.68 -8.43 4.64
N LEU A 6 -9.80 -8.67 5.62
CA LEU A 6 -9.17 -9.98 5.85
C LEU A 6 -10.21 -10.99 6.40
N SER A 7 -10.16 -12.23 5.92
CA SER A 7 -11.13 -13.27 6.30
C SER A 7 -10.81 -13.94 7.64
N LYS A 8 -11.82 -14.62 8.18
CA LYS A 8 -12.04 -15.03 9.59
C LYS A 8 -10.96 -15.94 10.21
N HIS A 9 -10.08 -16.56 9.41
CA HIS A 9 -9.15 -17.61 9.86
C HIS A 9 -7.75 -17.14 10.29
N GLU A 10 -7.36 -15.88 10.08
CA GLU A 10 -6.03 -15.38 10.47
C GLU A 10 -5.94 -14.75 11.87
N ILE A 11 -7.02 -14.81 12.64
CA ILE A 11 -7.14 -14.10 13.92
C ILE A 11 -7.63 -15.08 14.97
N ILE A 12 -6.80 -15.94 15.55
CA ILE A 12 -7.21 -16.67 16.76
C ILE A 12 -6.32 -16.20 17.90
N GLY A 13 -6.95 -15.48 18.83
CA GLY A 13 -6.37 -14.92 20.05
C GLY A 13 -7.18 -13.75 20.61
N GLY A 14 -8.32 -14.03 21.27
CA GLY A 14 -8.93 -13.21 22.33
C GLY A 14 -9.95 -12.10 21.97
N LEU A 15 -11.18 -12.22 22.50
CA LEU A 15 -12.33 -11.28 22.50
C LEU A 15 -12.83 -10.77 21.13
N LYS A 16 -13.24 -11.75 20.32
CA LYS A 16 -14.02 -11.66 19.09
C LYS A 16 -15.52 -11.83 19.38
N SER A 17 -16.36 -10.86 19.01
CA SER A 17 -17.70 -11.05 18.41
C SER A 17 -18.39 -9.70 18.14
N HIS A 18 -18.35 -8.79 19.11
CA HIS A 18 -19.10 -7.52 19.04
C HIS A 18 -18.48 -6.48 18.09
N ILE A 19 -17.14 -6.41 18.03
CA ILE A 19 -16.42 -5.52 17.09
C ILE A 19 -16.56 -6.04 15.65
N PHE A 20 -16.58 -7.37 15.47
CA PHE A 20 -16.69 -8.00 14.16
C PHE A 20 -18.09 -7.81 13.56
N ASN A 21 -19.15 -7.89 14.38
CA ASN A 21 -20.51 -7.55 13.95
C ASN A 21 -20.63 -6.05 13.61
N LYS A 22 -20.04 -5.15 14.41
CA LYS A 22 -20.00 -3.71 14.09
C LYS A 22 -19.25 -3.39 12.78
N MET A 23 -18.15 -4.07 12.47
CA MET A 23 -17.45 -3.91 11.19
C MET A 23 -18.30 -4.42 10.01
N LYS A 24 -19.00 -5.54 10.18
CA LYS A 24 -19.91 -6.10 9.17
C LYS A 24 -21.11 -5.18 8.91
N ASP A 25 -21.67 -4.57 9.96
CA ASP A 25 -22.76 -3.61 9.87
C ASP A 25 -22.32 -2.29 9.23
N THR A 26 -21.10 -1.82 9.54
CA THR A 26 -20.51 -0.62 8.92
C THR A 26 -20.19 -0.86 7.43
N TYR A 27 -19.75 -2.07 7.07
CA TYR A 27 -19.46 -2.45 5.69
C TYR A 27 -20.75 -2.64 4.87
N ARG A 28 -21.81 -3.20 5.46
CA ARG A 28 -23.16 -3.21 4.87
C ARG A 28 -23.70 -1.79 4.67
N LEU A 29 -23.49 -0.90 5.65
CA LEU A 29 -23.81 0.53 5.51
C LEU A 29 -23.07 1.17 4.33
N LEU A 30 -21.77 0.88 4.19
CA LEU A 30 -20.94 1.47 3.14
C LEU A 30 -21.29 0.93 1.74
N ILE A 31 -21.66 -0.35 1.62
CA ILE A 31 -22.14 -0.94 0.36
C ILE A 31 -23.53 -0.39 -0.01
N LEU A 32 -24.44 -0.26 0.96
CA LEU A 32 -25.75 0.39 0.73
C LEU A 32 -25.61 1.87 0.34
N LEU A 33 -24.57 2.55 0.84
CA LEU A 33 -24.25 3.93 0.47
C LEU A 33 -23.51 4.05 -0.89
N ILE A 34 -22.89 2.98 -1.41
CA ILE A 34 -22.01 3.03 -2.59
C ILE A 34 -22.50 2.15 -3.76
N GLY A 35 -23.57 1.38 -3.64
CA GLY A 35 -24.10 0.69 -4.82
C GLY A 35 -25.44 -0.02 -4.66
N GLU A 36 -26.48 0.62 -5.18
CA GLU A 36 -27.12 0.07 -6.37
C GLU A 36 -26.90 1.03 -7.54
N LYS A 37 -25.95 0.69 -8.42
CA LYS A 37 -26.26 0.46 -9.84
C LYS A 37 -25.00 0.12 -10.62
N ASN A 38 -24.96 -1.11 -11.10
CA ASN A 38 -24.36 -1.36 -12.40
C ASN A 38 -25.19 -0.61 -13.45
N ASN A 39 -24.48 0.12 -14.32
CA ASN A 39 -24.87 0.48 -15.68
C ASN A 39 -26.27 1.07 -15.90
N THR A 40 -26.45 2.36 -15.63
CA THR A 40 -27.15 3.32 -16.52
C THR A 40 -27.18 4.70 -15.86
N LEU A 41 -26.82 5.74 -16.62
CA LEU A 41 -27.08 7.14 -16.26
C LEU A 41 -28.57 7.31 -15.99
N ILE A 42 -28.96 7.53 -14.73
CA ILE A 42 -30.33 7.94 -14.40
C ILE A 42 -30.25 9.24 -13.60
N SER A 43 -30.66 10.31 -14.28
CA SER A 43 -31.00 11.61 -13.72
C SER A 43 -32.32 11.50 -12.96
N ARG A 44 -32.26 11.51 -11.61
CA ARG A 44 -33.25 12.08 -10.65
C ARG A 44 -33.08 11.48 -9.23
N PRO A 45 -33.41 12.24 -8.17
CA PRO A 45 -33.10 11.85 -6.79
C PRO A 45 -34.08 10.81 -6.24
N VAL A 46 -33.56 9.81 -5.54
CA VAL A 46 -34.36 8.79 -4.83
C VAL A 46 -34.68 9.30 -3.42
N GLN A 47 -35.96 9.49 -3.10
CA GLN A 47 -36.43 9.72 -1.74
C GLN A 47 -36.35 8.43 -0.93
N VAL A 48 -35.54 8.43 0.15
CA VAL A 48 -35.45 7.31 1.09
C VAL A 48 -36.70 7.32 1.97
N LYS A 49 -37.57 6.32 1.78
CA LYS A 49 -38.71 6.05 2.66
C LYS A 49 -38.19 5.36 3.94
N ASP A 50 -38.73 5.84 5.06
CA ASP A 50 -38.62 5.35 6.44
C ASP A 50 -37.38 5.67 7.30
N ILE A 51 -37.45 6.86 7.93
CA ILE A 51 -36.60 7.33 9.05
C ILE A 51 -36.94 6.63 10.39
N SER A 52 -38.07 5.91 10.47
CA SER A 52 -38.58 5.29 11.69
C SER A 52 -37.66 4.20 12.26
N TYR A 53 -37.04 3.39 11.40
CA TYR A 53 -36.07 2.35 11.78
C TYR A 53 -34.74 2.92 12.34
N TYR A 54 -34.35 4.13 11.89
CA TYR A 54 -33.13 4.79 12.38
C TYR A 54 -33.33 5.52 13.71
N LYS A 55 -34.55 5.98 14.00
CA LYS A 55 -34.93 6.57 15.31
C LYS A 55 -35.04 5.51 16.42
N SER A 56 -35.39 4.25 16.11
CA SER A 56 -35.41 3.18 17.13
C SER A 56 -33.99 2.76 17.53
N PHE A 57 -33.07 2.63 16.57
CA PHE A 57 -31.68 2.20 16.81
C PHE A 57 -30.87 3.21 17.64
N THR A 58 -31.18 4.50 17.52
CA THR A 58 -30.57 5.57 18.31
C THR A 58 -31.17 5.68 19.72
N ASN A 59 -32.48 5.46 19.89
CA ASN A 59 -33.15 5.58 21.19
C ASN A 59 -32.94 4.38 22.13
N GLU A 60 -32.79 3.16 21.60
CA GLU A 60 -32.66 1.94 22.42
C GLU A 60 -31.32 1.89 23.19
N LYS A 61 -30.24 2.44 22.61
CA LYS A 61 -28.93 2.56 23.28
C LYS A 61 -28.77 3.81 24.16
N VAL A 62 -29.56 4.85 23.92
CA VAL A 62 -29.58 6.04 24.80
C VAL A 62 -30.29 5.73 26.12
N ARG A 63 -31.29 4.84 26.13
CA ARG A 63 -31.94 4.35 27.37
C ARG A 63 -30.99 3.54 28.27
N THR A 64 -30.10 2.73 27.70
CA THR A 64 -29.11 1.93 28.45
C THR A 64 -27.88 2.74 28.89
N LEU A 65 -27.73 3.98 28.42
CA LEU A 65 -26.66 4.91 28.82
C LEU A 65 -27.04 5.86 29.97
N LYS A 66 -28.32 5.88 30.39
CA LYS A 66 -28.78 6.69 31.52
C LYS A 66 -28.11 6.35 32.86
N SER A 67 -27.44 5.20 32.97
CA SER A 67 -26.77 4.72 34.20
C SER A 67 -25.26 4.97 34.25
N LYS A 68 -24.67 5.68 33.28
CA LYS A 68 -23.21 5.94 33.27
C LYS A 68 -22.90 7.43 33.37
N SER A 69 -21.90 7.75 34.17
CA SER A 69 -21.53 9.12 34.51
C SER A 69 -21.26 9.97 33.26
N ARG A 70 -21.44 11.29 33.33
CA ARG A 70 -21.11 12.23 32.23
C ARG A 70 -19.68 12.01 31.67
N LYS A 71 -18.75 11.47 32.47
CA LYS A 71 -17.37 11.13 32.09
C LYS A 71 -17.30 9.93 31.11
N ASP A 72 -18.17 8.95 31.27
CA ASP A 72 -18.22 7.73 30.45
C ASP A 72 -18.87 7.97 29.09
N ILE A 73 -19.90 8.83 29.06
CA ILE A 73 -20.52 9.29 27.82
C ILE A 73 -19.53 10.12 27.01
N ARG A 74 -18.75 10.99 27.67
CA ARG A 74 -17.67 11.75 27.02
C ARG A 74 -16.57 10.83 26.47
N SER A 75 -16.17 9.80 27.21
CA SER A 75 -15.20 8.79 26.75
C SER A 75 -15.70 8.00 25.54
N TYR A 76 -17.00 7.67 25.49
CA TYR A 76 -17.63 6.99 24.36
C TYR A 76 -17.67 7.87 23.11
N TYR A 77 -18.12 9.12 23.23
CA TYR A 77 -18.10 10.08 22.12
C TYR A 77 -16.67 10.41 21.68
N VAL A 78 -15.71 10.48 22.59
CA VAL A 78 -14.28 10.61 22.26
C VAL A 78 -13.78 9.38 21.51
N ARG A 79 -14.20 8.15 21.84
CA ARG A 79 -13.81 6.94 21.09
C ARG A 79 -14.44 6.86 19.69
N CYS A 80 -15.67 7.34 19.52
CA CYS A 80 -16.28 7.49 18.20
C CYS A 80 -15.67 8.66 17.41
N ALA A 81 -15.28 9.75 18.07
CA ALA A 81 -14.52 10.86 17.49
C ALA A 81 -13.05 10.48 17.22
N TYR A 82 -12.47 9.48 17.85
CA TYR A 82 -11.15 8.95 17.44
C TYR A 82 -11.20 8.15 16.14
N LEU A 83 -12.39 7.75 15.69
CA LEU A 83 -12.64 7.29 14.31
C LEU A 83 -12.83 8.47 13.33
N PHE A 84 -13.14 9.67 13.83
CA PHE A 84 -13.34 10.91 13.06
C PHE A 84 -12.90 12.14 13.86
N HIS A 85 -11.60 12.39 13.99
CA HIS A 85 -11.14 13.52 14.81
C HIS A 85 -11.16 14.80 13.96
N THR A 86 -12.22 15.60 14.12
CA THR A 86 -12.27 17.01 13.69
C THR A 86 -12.45 17.88 14.92
N THR A 87 -11.56 18.86 15.14
CA THR A 87 -11.84 20.01 16.00
C THR A 87 -12.61 21.05 15.19
N GLN A 88 -13.76 21.48 15.76
CA GLN A 88 -14.74 22.46 15.27
C GLN A 88 -15.71 22.00 14.16
N VAL A 89 -16.90 21.58 14.59
CA VAL A 89 -18.13 21.61 13.80
C VAL A 89 -18.85 22.91 14.16
N ARG A 90 -18.95 23.88 13.23
CA ARG A 90 -19.96 24.95 13.34
C ARG A 90 -21.23 24.43 12.66
N CYS A 91 -22.28 24.19 13.45
CA CYS A 91 -23.60 23.88 12.90
C CYS A 91 -24.21 25.14 12.30
N ALA A 92 -24.38 25.17 10.97
CA ALA A 92 -25.38 26.02 10.32
C ALA A 92 -26.55 25.12 9.90
N LYS A 93 -27.78 25.60 10.11
CA LYS A 93 -29.04 24.87 9.87
C LYS A 93 -29.14 24.41 8.41
N ALA A 94 -29.68 23.21 8.27
CA ALA A 94 -29.77 22.45 7.04
C ALA A 94 -30.84 23.02 6.09
N GLU A 95 -30.40 23.45 4.91
CA GLU A 95 -31.15 23.45 3.66
C GLU A 95 -30.08 23.51 2.56
N ASN A 96 -30.06 22.51 1.67
CA ASN A 96 -29.07 22.27 0.59
C ASN A 96 -27.72 21.62 1.00
N ILE A 97 -27.64 20.29 0.84
CA ILE A 97 -26.41 19.53 1.08
C ILE A 97 -25.44 19.74 -0.08
N ASN A 98 -24.52 20.68 0.10
CA ASN A 98 -23.26 20.74 -0.64
C ASN A 98 -22.37 19.57 -0.19
N PHE A 99 -21.87 18.76 -1.14
CA PHE A 99 -20.82 17.78 -0.88
C PHE A 99 -19.52 18.50 -0.55
N TYR A 100 -19.24 18.69 0.74
CA TYR A 100 -17.93 19.13 1.21
C TYR A 100 -16.91 18.00 0.93
N GLY A 101 -16.07 18.21 -0.08
CA GLY A 101 -14.87 17.43 -0.28
C GLY A 101 -13.89 17.69 0.87
N TYR A 102 -14.00 16.93 1.95
CA TYR A 102 -13.01 16.96 3.03
C TYR A 102 -11.67 16.43 2.53
N ILE A 103 -10.74 17.34 2.26
CA ILE A 103 -9.32 17.01 2.07
C ILE A 103 -8.77 16.58 3.43
N PHE A 104 -8.67 15.26 3.65
CA PHE A 104 -8.10 14.72 4.87
C PHE A 104 -6.60 15.06 4.97
N LYS A 105 -6.23 16.01 5.84
CA LYS A 105 -4.85 16.25 6.23
C LYS A 105 -4.30 15.05 7.02
N ASN A 106 -3.28 14.39 6.47
CA ASN A 106 -2.31 13.47 7.09
C ASN A 106 -2.65 12.86 8.47
N LYS A 107 -3.59 11.90 8.51
CA LYS A 107 -4.08 11.28 9.76
C LYS A 107 -3.02 10.59 10.63
N PHE A 108 -1.90 10.14 10.05
CA PHE A 108 -0.87 9.39 10.78
C PHE A 108 0.39 10.21 11.13
N HIS A 109 0.48 11.46 10.65
CA HIS A 109 1.62 12.35 10.90
C HIS A 109 1.58 12.98 12.30
N THR A 110 0.47 12.83 13.03
CA THR A 110 0.34 13.23 14.43
C THR A 110 1.23 12.39 15.36
N ARG A 111 1.66 12.97 16.49
CA ARG A 111 2.43 12.29 17.57
C ARG A 111 1.61 11.15 18.21
N VAL A 112 1.57 10.00 17.57
CA VAL A 112 0.88 8.78 18.02
C VAL A 112 1.91 7.67 18.21
N ARG A 113 1.78 6.91 19.31
CA ARG A 113 2.63 5.74 19.58
C ARG A 113 2.49 4.72 18.45
N ALA A 114 3.58 4.06 18.08
CA ALA A 114 3.61 3.07 16.99
C ALA A 114 2.56 1.95 17.15
N SER A 115 2.37 1.47 18.38
CA SER A 115 1.37 0.45 18.73
C SER A 115 -0.07 0.89 18.47
N SER A 116 -0.33 2.20 18.45
CA SER A 116 -1.64 2.81 18.19
C SER A 116 -1.80 3.27 16.74
N ARG A 117 -0.74 3.22 15.93
CA ARG A 117 -0.81 3.42 14.47
C ARG A 117 -1.32 2.16 13.80
N ILE A 118 -2.63 2.02 13.86
CA ILE A 118 -3.42 0.94 13.29
C ILE A 118 -4.26 1.58 12.16
N GLY A 119 -4.44 0.87 11.05
CA GLY A 119 -5.15 1.35 9.84
C GLY A 119 -6.61 1.81 10.05
N PRO A 120 -7.41 1.97 8.98
CA PRO A 120 -7.28 1.31 7.68
C PRO A 120 -6.19 1.92 6.77
N HIS A 121 -5.68 1.11 5.84
CA HIS A 121 -4.69 1.55 4.86
C HIS A 121 -5.30 1.59 3.47
N ASN A 122 -4.90 2.59 2.68
CA ASN A 122 -5.26 2.69 1.28
C ASN A 122 -4.63 1.52 0.49
N ILE A 123 -5.36 0.95 -0.48
CA ILE A 123 -4.88 -0.18 -1.30
C ILE A 123 -3.61 0.16 -2.10
N ASP A 124 -3.43 1.41 -2.52
CA ASP A 124 -2.23 1.85 -3.22
C ASP A 124 -1.02 1.86 -2.29
N VAL A 125 -1.22 2.20 -1.01
CA VAL A 125 -0.17 2.11 0.01
C VAL A 125 0.25 0.67 0.18
N ILE A 126 -0.70 -0.25 0.31
CA ILE A 126 -0.40 -1.69 0.40
C ILE A 126 0.32 -2.14 -0.87
N SER A 127 -0.17 -1.77 -2.05
CA SER A 127 0.41 -2.15 -3.34
C SER A 127 1.86 -1.71 -3.48
N ILE A 128 2.17 -0.46 -3.13
CA ILE A 128 3.55 0.06 -3.15
C ILE A 128 4.43 -0.69 -2.15
N ILE A 129 3.94 -0.94 -0.94
CA ILE A 129 4.71 -1.71 0.05
C ILE A 129 5.00 -3.13 -0.48
N ILE A 130 4.00 -3.83 -1.02
CA ILE A 130 4.17 -5.18 -1.58
C ILE A 130 5.19 -5.18 -2.73
N GLY A 131 5.05 -4.25 -3.68
CA GLY A 131 5.97 -4.13 -4.80
C GLY A 131 7.39 -3.82 -4.36
N SER A 132 7.57 -2.92 -3.40
CA SER A 132 8.89 -2.57 -2.90
C SER A 132 9.53 -3.69 -2.09
N LEU A 133 8.75 -4.49 -1.35
CA LEU A 133 9.31 -5.64 -0.61
C LEU A 133 9.72 -6.80 -1.51
N LEU A 134 9.08 -6.92 -2.69
CA LEU A 134 9.55 -7.79 -3.78
C LEU A 134 10.84 -7.25 -4.42
N GLY A 135 11.09 -5.95 -4.33
CA GLY A 135 12.30 -5.29 -4.80
C GLY A 135 13.24 -4.80 -3.69
N ASP A 136 13.63 -3.53 -3.79
CA ASP A 136 14.70 -2.89 -2.99
C ASP A 136 14.26 -2.54 -1.56
N GLY A 137 12.96 -2.50 -1.31
CA GLY A 137 12.37 -2.16 -0.02
C GLY A 137 12.69 -3.18 1.07
N ASN A 138 12.76 -2.68 2.31
CA ASN A 138 12.95 -3.49 3.50
C ASN A 138 11.87 -3.19 4.56
N ALA A 139 11.30 -4.24 5.17
CA ALA A 139 10.43 -4.13 6.32
C ALA A 139 11.21 -4.45 7.60
N ASN A 140 11.51 -3.43 8.39
CA ASN A 140 12.13 -3.60 9.70
C ASN A 140 11.04 -3.81 10.76
N SER A 141 10.92 -5.04 11.26
CA SER A 141 10.10 -5.33 12.45
C SER A 141 10.73 -4.70 13.69
N ARG A 142 9.98 -3.85 14.37
CA ARG A 142 10.34 -3.19 15.63
C ARG A 142 9.54 -3.86 16.74
N THR A 143 10.03 -5.02 17.20
CA THR A 143 9.50 -5.81 18.32
C THR A 143 7.97 -5.77 18.44
N ILE A 144 7.41 -5.52 19.63
CA ILE A 144 5.96 -5.53 19.91
C ILE A 144 5.24 -4.32 19.29
N GLU A 145 5.99 -3.31 18.84
CA GLU A 145 5.44 -2.01 18.42
C GLU A 145 4.83 -2.05 17.03
N GLY A 146 5.51 -2.67 16.06
CA GLY A 146 5.03 -2.72 14.68
C GLY A 146 6.14 -2.90 13.65
N THR A 147 5.83 -2.61 12.40
CA THR A 147 6.76 -2.69 11.28
C THR A 147 6.97 -1.32 10.66
N ARG A 148 8.23 -1.02 10.32
CA ARG A 148 8.65 0.19 9.61
C ARG A 148 9.16 -0.18 8.22
N LEU A 149 8.75 0.54 7.18
CA LEU A 149 9.28 0.36 5.84
C LEU A 149 10.44 1.33 5.62
N CYS A 150 11.51 0.80 5.05
CA CYS A 150 12.75 1.50 4.75
C CYS A 150 12.95 1.50 3.24
N PHE A 151 13.02 2.70 2.66
CA PHE A 151 13.27 2.91 1.23
C PHE A 151 14.63 3.55 1.07
N ARG A 152 15.47 2.97 0.21
CA ARG A 152 16.77 3.51 -0.15
C ARG A 152 16.99 3.28 -1.64
N GLN A 153 17.52 4.28 -2.31
CA GLN A 153 17.88 4.20 -3.73
C GLN A 153 19.22 4.89 -3.95
N SER A 154 19.94 4.45 -4.98
CA SER A 154 21.13 5.15 -5.45
C SER A 154 20.76 6.54 -6.01
N VAL A 155 21.74 7.44 -6.08
CA VAL A 155 21.52 8.81 -6.57
C VAL A 155 20.94 8.86 -7.98
N ILE A 156 21.24 7.87 -8.84
CA ILE A 156 20.69 7.77 -10.20
C ILE A 156 19.18 7.51 -10.24
N HIS A 157 18.59 7.04 -9.12
CA HIS A 157 17.16 6.81 -8.98
C HIS A 157 16.53 7.75 -7.95
N LYS A 158 17.12 8.94 -7.76
CA LYS A 158 16.63 9.99 -6.87
C LYS A 158 15.16 10.32 -7.14
N ASP A 159 14.78 10.59 -8.39
CA ASP A 159 13.42 10.97 -8.74
C ASP A 159 12.40 9.91 -8.32
N TYR A 160 12.76 8.63 -8.46
CA TYR A 160 11.93 7.51 -8.03
C TYR A 160 11.75 7.48 -6.52
N LEU A 161 12.84 7.62 -5.76
CA LEU A 161 12.73 7.67 -4.30
C LEU A 161 11.93 8.88 -3.82
N PHE A 162 12.11 10.04 -4.44
CA PHE A 162 11.39 11.26 -4.09
C PHE A 162 9.90 11.15 -4.44
N TRP A 163 9.55 10.44 -5.52
CA TRP A 163 8.17 10.11 -5.84
C TRP A 163 7.54 9.20 -4.78
N LEU A 164 8.24 8.14 -4.34
CA LEU A 164 7.79 7.28 -3.23
C LEU A 164 7.61 8.10 -1.95
N TYR A 165 8.59 8.94 -1.61
CA TYR A 165 8.54 9.82 -0.45
C TYR A 165 7.30 10.71 -0.49
N LYS A 166 7.07 11.42 -1.59
CA LYS A 166 5.91 12.29 -1.77
C LYS A 166 4.61 11.51 -1.60
N PHE A 167 4.50 10.33 -2.21
CA PHE A 167 3.32 9.48 -2.09
C PHE A 167 3.00 9.13 -0.63
N PHE A 168 4.01 8.71 0.15
CA PHE A 168 3.82 8.34 1.56
C PHE A 168 3.59 9.58 2.45
N ASN A 169 4.28 10.68 2.19
CA ASN A 169 4.17 11.92 2.96
C ASN A 169 2.78 12.55 2.77
N ASP A 170 2.28 12.62 1.54
CA ASP A 170 0.95 13.17 1.21
C ASP A 170 -0.20 12.35 1.83
N LYS A 171 0.08 11.10 2.25
CA LYS A 171 -0.85 10.21 2.94
C LYS A 171 -0.57 10.12 4.45
N GLY A 172 0.41 10.86 4.96
CA GLY A 172 0.78 10.94 6.36
C GLY A 172 1.59 9.76 6.91
N TYR A 173 2.18 8.91 6.06
CA TYR A 173 2.87 7.69 6.48
C TYR A 173 4.34 7.88 6.87
N CYS A 174 4.94 9.03 6.57
CA CYS A 174 6.31 9.37 6.96
C CYS A 174 6.39 10.82 7.43
N SER A 175 7.54 11.22 7.98
CA SER A 175 7.80 12.60 8.39
C SER A 175 7.86 13.55 7.18
N ASN A 176 7.57 14.83 7.42
CA ASN A 176 7.73 15.90 6.44
C ASN A 176 9.19 16.33 6.22
N LEU A 177 10.15 15.63 6.84
CA LEU A 177 11.56 15.77 6.54
C LEU A 177 11.86 15.16 5.18
N ALA A 178 12.59 15.88 4.34
CA ALA A 178 13.01 15.39 3.03
C ALA A 178 13.85 14.11 3.15
N PRO A 179 13.87 13.24 2.11
CA PRO A 179 14.75 12.07 2.08
C PRO A 179 16.20 12.45 2.37
N ARG A 180 16.81 11.71 3.29
CA ARG A 180 18.17 11.95 3.76
C ARG A 180 19.16 11.44 2.72
N MET A 181 20.19 12.22 2.39
CA MET A 181 21.31 11.74 1.60
C MET A 181 22.19 10.81 2.44
N SER A 182 22.61 9.69 1.85
CA SER A 182 23.50 8.70 2.48
C SER A 182 24.72 8.48 1.61
N GLU A 183 25.88 8.36 2.26
CA GLU A 183 27.15 8.02 1.63
C GLU A 183 27.59 6.62 2.07
N ARG A 184 28.08 5.81 1.13
CA ARG A 184 28.71 4.52 1.40
C ARG A 184 30.06 4.46 0.71
N LYS A 185 31.12 4.31 1.50
CA LYS A 185 32.48 4.04 1.01
C LYS A 185 32.68 2.54 0.87
N LEU A 186 33.12 2.09 -0.30
CA LEU A 186 33.47 0.70 -0.56
C LEU A 186 34.90 0.63 -1.08
N LEU A 187 35.74 -0.13 -0.39
CA LEU A 187 37.09 -0.45 -0.83
C LEU A 187 37.01 -1.51 -1.94
N ASN A 188 37.49 -1.16 -3.13
CA ASN A 188 37.80 -2.13 -4.15
C ASN A 188 39.13 -2.81 -3.79
N LYS A 189 39.07 -4.02 -3.24
CA LYS A 189 40.27 -4.76 -2.82
C LYS A 189 41.25 -5.05 -3.97
N TYR A 190 40.76 -5.14 -5.20
CA TYR A 190 41.61 -5.44 -6.37
C TYR A 190 42.36 -4.20 -6.86
N LEU A 191 41.67 -3.05 -6.92
CA LEU A 191 42.28 -1.79 -7.35
C LEU A 191 42.94 -1.00 -6.20
N GLN A 192 42.75 -1.45 -4.96
CA GLN A 192 43.12 -0.72 -3.74
C GLN A 192 42.55 0.70 -3.65
N GLU A 193 41.45 0.97 -4.35
CA GLU A 193 40.80 2.27 -4.40
C GLU A 193 39.49 2.27 -3.60
N THR A 194 39.22 3.38 -2.90
CA THR A 194 37.93 3.60 -2.25
C THR A 194 36.98 4.31 -3.19
N LYS A 195 35.88 3.64 -3.54
CA LYS A 195 34.80 4.26 -4.31
C LYS A 195 33.67 4.72 -3.39
N ILE A 196 33.20 5.95 -3.61
CA ILE A 196 32.11 6.56 -2.87
C ILE A 196 30.81 6.39 -3.65
N TYR A 197 29.78 5.88 -2.98
CA TYR A 197 28.44 5.73 -3.53
C TYR A 197 27.48 6.63 -2.77
N TYR A 198 26.72 7.43 -3.51
CA TYR A 198 25.69 8.29 -2.97
C TYR A 198 24.31 7.67 -3.19
N GLY A 199 23.43 7.89 -2.23
CA GLY A 199 22.03 7.50 -2.30
C GLY A 199 21.16 8.41 -1.45
N TYR A 200 19.86 8.17 -1.53
CA TYR A 200 18.89 8.81 -0.66
C TYR A 200 18.07 7.74 0.04
N GLU A 201 17.52 8.08 1.21
CA GLU A 201 16.64 7.20 1.96
C GLU A 201 15.57 7.96 2.74
N PHE A 202 14.44 7.31 2.94
CA PHE A 202 13.43 7.72 3.92
C PHE A 202 12.76 6.49 4.52
N ASN A 203 12.10 6.70 5.66
CA ASN A 203 11.37 5.64 6.32
C ASN A 203 9.91 6.06 6.51
N THR A 204 9.00 5.09 6.47
CA THR A 204 7.69 5.30 7.06
C THR A 204 7.83 5.44 8.57
N PHE A 205 6.77 5.89 9.21
CA PHE A 205 6.56 5.59 10.61
C PHE A 205 6.41 4.08 10.84
N THR A 206 6.54 3.66 12.09
CA THR A 206 6.23 2.29 12.51
C THR A 206 4.72 2.13 12.69
N PHE A 207 4.15 1.13 12.01
CA PHE A 207 2.73 0.77 12.10
C PHE A 207 2.57 -0.66 12.62
N ARG A 208 1.73 -0.85 13.63
CA ARG A 208 1.39 -2.19 14.12
C ARG A 208 0.63 -2.99 13.07
N SER A 209 -0.20 -2.33 12.27
CA SER A 209 -0.96 -2.92 11.18
C SER A 209 -0.13 -3.28 9.94
N PHE A 210 1.19 -3.06 9.93
CA PHE A 210 2.09 -3.60 8.89
C PHE A 210 2.71 -4.96 9.26
N ASN A 211 2.46 -5.47 10.47
CA ASN A 211 3.04 -6.75 10.91
C ASN A 211 2.60 -7.94 10.05
N TRP A 212 1.38 -7.94 9.50
CA TRP A 212 0.94 -9.00 8.59
C TRP A 212 1.72 -8.95 7.27
N ILE A 213 2.04 -7.75 6.76
CA ILE A 213 2.87 -7.58 5.56
C ILE A 213 4.27 -8.14 5.82
N HIS A 214 4.87 -7.82 6.97
CA HIS A 214 6.17 -8.39 7.34
C HIS A 214 6.15 -9.92 7.35
N LYS A 215 5.08 -10.54 7.86
CA LYS A 215 4.93 -12.01 7.87
C LYS A 215 4.82 -12.62 6.46
N LEU A 216 4.36 -11.88 5.46
CA LEU A 216 4.33 -12.35 4.06
C LEU A 216 5.73 -12.45 3.44
N PHE A 217 6.66 -11.62 3.91
CA PHE A 217 7.99 -11.50 3.30
C PHE A 217 9.11 -12.05 4.16
N TYR A 218 8.94 -12.25 5.46
CA TYR A 218 10.03 -12.64 6.36
C TYR A 218 9.67 -13.83 7.24
N LYS A 219 10.54 -14.86 7.22
CA LYS A 219 10.47 -16.04 8.09
C LYS A 219 11.84 -16.25 8.73
N LYS A 220 11.89 -16.27 10.07
CA LYS A 220 13.14 -16.35 10.85
C LYS A 220 14.18 -15.29 10.42
N GLY A 221 13.72 -14.06 10.17
CA GLY A 221 14.57 -12.93 9.79
C GLY A 221 15.10 -12.94 8.34
N LYS A 222 14.80 -13.97 7.54
CA LYS A 222 15.18 -14.05 6.13
C LYS A 222 13.99 -13.77 5.23
N LYS A 223 14.23 -13.08 4.10
CA LYS A 223 13.21 -12.88 3.07
C LYS A 223 12.76 -14.25 2.53
N TYR A 224 11.45 -14.41 2.33
CA TYR A 224 10.80 -15.58 1.73
C TYR A 224 9.49 -15.12 1.07
N ILE A 225 8.90 -15.98 0.24
CA ILE A 225 7.60 -15.71 -0.39
C ILE A 225 6.52 -16.58 0.25
N ASN A 226 5.55 -15.95 0.90
CA ASN A 226 4.36 -16.61 1.40
C ASN A 226 3.32 -16.84 0.27
N PRO A 227 2.66 -18.01 0.16
CA PRO A 227 1.60 -18.27 -0.81
C PRO A 227 0.37 -17.34 -0.74
N ASP A 228 0.15 -16.63 0.36
CA ASP A 228 -0.92 -15.64 0.46
C ASP A 228 -0.60 -14.34 -0.30
N LEU A 229 0.65 -14.17 -0.75
CA LEU A 229 1.10 -12.98 -1.46
C LEU A 229 0.26 -12.68 -2.72
N ILE A 230 -0.22 -13.71 -3.43
CA ILE A 230 -1.06 -13.58 -4.64
C ILE A 230 -2.29 -12.67 -4.45
N LYS A 231 -2.80 -12.57 -3.22
CA LYS A 231 -3.95 -11.73 -2.85
C LYS A 231 -3.65 -10.24 -2.93
N TYR A 232 -2.37 -9.86 -2.83
CA TYR A 232 -1.93 -8.46 -2.69
C TYR A 232 -1.07 -7.96 -3.85
N ILE A 233 -0.68 -8.81 -4.81
CA ILE A 233 0.01 -8.36 -6.02
C ILE A 233 -1.02 -7.72 -6.96
N THR A 234 -1.03 -6.39 -7.00
CA THR A 234 -1.85 -5.56 -7.90
C THR A 234 -1.03 -5.08 -9.11
N PRO A 235 -1.65 -4.47 -10.14
CA PRO A 235 -0.90 -3.83 -11.23
C PRO A 235 0.11 -2.79 -10.74
N LEU A 236 -0.26 -1.99 -9.73
CA LEU A 236 0.63 -1.04 -9.09
C LEU A 236 1.79 -1.74 -8.35
N ALA A 237 1.53 -2.84 -7.63
CA ALA A 237 2.60 -3.61 -6.99
C ALA A 237 3.60 -4.18 -8.02
N LEU A 238 3.11 -4.69 -9.16
CA LEU A 238 3.97 -5.15 -10.25
C LEU A 238 4.77 -4.00 -10.87
N ALA A 239 4.16 -2.83 -11.05
CA ALA A 239 4.86 -1.65 -11.56
C ALA A 239 6.02 -1.24 -10.65
N ILE A 240 5.80 -1.22 -9.34
CA ILE A 240 6.82 -0.90 -8.33
C ILE A 240 7.93 -1.97 -8.33
N TRP A 241 7.56 -3.25 -8.39
CA TRP A 241 8.54 -4.33 -8.48
C TRP A 241 9.41 -4.21 -9.74
N ILE A 242 8.84 -3.86 -10.88
CA ILE A 242 9.59 -3.56 -12.11
C ILE A 242 10.49 -2.34 -11.91
N MET A 243 10.01 -1.27 -11.28
CA MET A 243 10.83 -0.07 -11.03
C MET A 243 12.04 -0.39 -10.13
N ASP A 244 11.88 -1.25 -9.13
CA ASP A 244 12.99 -1.67 -8.27
C ASP A 244 13.92 -2.66 -9.01
N GLU A 245 13.44 -3.84 -9.37
CA GLU A 245 14.28 -4.99 -9.79
C GLU A 245 14.11 -5.39 -11.27
N GLY A 246 13.28 -4.65 -12.01
CA GLY A 246 13.08 -4.86 -13.43
C GLY A 246 14.21 -4.30 -14.28
N GLY A 247 14.44 -4.92 -15.44
CA GLY A 247 15.36 -4.43 -16.45
C GLY A 247 14.95 -4.91 -17.84
N TRP A 248 15.12 -4.03 -18.83
CA TRP A 248 14.96 -4.39 -20.23
C TRP A 248 16.00 -5.45 -20.61
N ALA A 249 15.59 -6.55 -21.22
CA ALA A 249 16.48 -7.61 -21.65
C ALA A 249 15.98 -8.21 -22.96
N LYS A 250 16.81 -8.17 -24.01
CA LYS A 250 16.44 -8.62 -25.36
C LYS A 250 15.16 -7.91 -25.84
N ALA A 251 14.06 -8.65 -25.94
CA ALA A 251 12.74 -8.15 -26.35
C ALA A 251 11.73 -8.10 -25.20
N GLY A 252 12.14 -8.42 -23.96
CA GLY A 252 11.27 -8.57 -22.80
C GLY A 252 11.79 -7.86 -21.56
N VAL A 253 11.24 -8.22 -20.41
CA VAL A 253 11.59 -7.63 -19.11
C VAL A 253 12.08 -8.74 -18.18
N ARG A 254 13.28 -8.58 -17.63
CA ARG A 254 13.81 -9.43 -16.59
C ARG A 254 13.53 -8.82 -15.23
N LEU A 255 13.02 -9.61 -14.30
CA LEU A 255 12.92 -9.30 -12.89
C LEU A 255 14.02 -10.05 -12.15
N SER A 256 14.91 -9.30 -11.49
CA SER A 256 15.93 -9.87 -10.61
C SER A 256 15.25 -10.41 -9.35
N THR A 257 15.36 -11.72 -9.13
CA THR A 257 14.76 -12.43 -7.99
C THR A 257 15.79 -13.22 -7.20
N ASN A 258 17.02 -12.73 -7.20
CA ASN A 258 18.22 -13.43 -6.74
C ASN A 258 18.22 -13.70 -5.23
N ALA A 259 17.35 -13.02 -4.49
CA ALA A 259 17.14 -13.20 -3.06
C ALA A 259 16.23 -14.39 -2.69
N PHE A 260 15.55 -14.99 -3.67
CA PHE A 260 14.55 -16.04 -3.47
C PHE A 260 15.02 -17.40 -4.00
N LYS A 261 14.50 -18.47 -3.42
CA LYS A 261 14.75 -19.85 -3.87
C LYS A 261 14.01 -20.15 -5.17
N LEU A 262 14.46 -21.15 -5.91
CA LEU A 262 13.85 -21.58 -7.17
C LEU A 262 12.32 -21.77 -7.08
N GLU A 263 11.83 -22.46 -6.05
CA GLU A 263 10.39 -22.70 -5.90
C GLU A 263 9.59 -21.41 -5.62
N GLU A 264 10.19 -20.46 -4.91
CA GLU A 264 9.59 -19.14 -4.68
C GLU A 264 9.56 -18.32 -5.98
N VAL A 265 10.62 -18.40 -6.79
CA VAL A 265 10.70 -17.74 -8.11
C VAL A 265 9.70 -18.35 -9.09
N LYS A 266 9.55 -19.68 -9.12
CA LYS A 266 8.52 -20.38 -9.90
C LYS A 266 7.12 -19.96 -9.47
N TYR A 267 6.87 -19.88 -8.17
CA TYR A 267 5.59 -19.43 -7.63
C TYR A 267 5.27 -17.99 -8.05
N LEU A 268 6.23 -17.06 -7.94
CA LEU A 268 6.09 -15.69 -8.39
C LEU A 268 5.80 -15.60 -9.90
N ALA A 269 6.51 -16.37 -10.74
CA ALA A 269 6.22 -16.45 -12.17
C ALA A 269 4.80 -16.97 -12.45
N GLY A 270 4.37 -18.00 -11.69
CA GLY A 270 3.02 -18.54 -11.74
C GLY A 270 1.93 -17.53 -11.38
N ILE A 271 2.20 -16.58 -10.47
CA ILE A 271 1.27 -15.47 -10.18
C ILE A 271 1.10 -14.57 -11.41
N LEU A 272 2.19 -14.20 -12.10
CA LEU A 272 2.15 -13.34 -13.28
C LEU A 272 1.35 -13.99 -14.42
N THR A 273 1.56 -15.29 -14.62
CA THR A 273 0.82 -16.09 -15.61
C THR A 273 -0.66 -16.22 -15.23
N SER A 274 -0.98 -16.60 -13.98
CA SER A 274 -2.37 -16.86 -13.57
C SER A 274 -3.23 -15.60 -13.48
N LYS A 275 -2.72 -14.50 -12.92
CA LYS A 275 -3.49 -13.27 -12.76
C LYS A 275 -3.67 -12.49 -14.06
N TRP A 276 -2.64 -12.49 -14.90
CA TRP A 276 -2.56 -11.56 -16.03
C TRP A 276 -2.16 -12.23 -17.34
N GLY A 277 -2.04 -13.55 -17.41
CA GLY A 277 -1.66 -14.26 -18.63
C GLY A 277 -0.33 -13.76 -19.22
N LEU A 278 0.61 -13.33 -18.38
CA LEU A 278 1.94 -12.93 -18.81
C LEU A 278 2.81 -14.18 -18.95
N LYS A 279 3.30 -14.47 -20.14
CA LYS A 279 4.19 -15.60 -20.38
C LYS A 279 5.56 -15.28 -19.78
N CYS A 280 5.98 -16.12 -18.83
CA CYS A 280 7.21 -15.96 -18.08
C CYS A 280 8.07 -17.23 -18.16
N THR A 281 9.39 -17.07 -18.13
CA THR A 281 10.34 -18.16 -17.94
C THR A 281 11.18 -17.91 -16.68
N VAL A 282 11.53 -18.97 -15.97
CA VAL A 282 12.51 -18.91 -14.87
C VAL A 282 13.88 -19.22 -15.44
N GLN A 283 14.82 -18.29 -15.31
CA GLN A 283 16.15 -18.39 -15.89
C GLN A 283 17.21 -18.45 -14.78
N LYS A 284 18.07 -19.47 -14.84
CA LYS A 284 19.25 -19.57 -13.97
C LYS A 284 20.29 -18.53 -14.39
N LEU A 285 20.90 -17.85 -13.43
CA LEU A 285 22.00 -16.92 -13.69
C LEU A 285 23.33 -17.70 -13.77
N SER A 286 24.18 -17.30 -14.71
CA SER A 286 25.32 -18.09 -15.23
C SER A 286 26.41 -18.46 -14.22
N LYS A 287 26.45 -17.83 -13.03
CA LYS A 287 27.52 -18.04 -12.04
C LYS A 287 27.02 -18.27 -10.61
N SER A 288 25.73 -18.50 -10.41
CA SER A 288 25.16 -18.67 -9.08
C SER A 288 23.93 -19.59 -9.07
N ASN A 289 23.59 -20.15 -7.92
CA ASN A 289 22.30 -20.81 -7.68
C ASN A 289 21.18 -19.76 -7.49
N GLN A 290 21.18 -18.71 -8.31
CA GLN A 290 20.21 -17.64 -8.33
C GLN A 290 19.40 -17.69 -9.62
N TYR A 291 18.17 -17.21 -9.52
CA TYR A 291 17.18 -17.30 -10.57
C TYR A 291 16.53 -15.94 -10.79
N SER A 292 16.17 -15.67 -12.03
CA SER A 292 15.43 -14.49 -12.46
C SER A 292 14.15 -14.91 -13.16
N ILE A 293 13.15 -14.03 -13.15
CA ILE A 293 11.95 -14.19 -13.99
C ILE A 293 12.17 -13.38 -15.25
N TYR A 294 11.96 -13.98 -16.41
CA TYR A 294 11.95 -13.27 -17.68
C TYR A 294 10.55 -13.29 -18.27
N ILE A 295 9.93 -12.11 -18.35
CA ILE A 295 8.65 -11.89 -19.02
C ILE A 295 8.95 -11.77 -20.52
N LEU A 296 8.35 -12.66 -21.32
CA LEU A 296 8.63 -12.76 -22.74
C LEU A 296 8.13 -11.52 -23.49
N GLY A 297 8.82 -11.19 -24.59
CA GLY A 297 8.49 -10.01 -25.42
C GLY A 297 7.07 -10.03 -26.00
N GLU A 298 6.52 -11.20 -26.28
CA GLU A 298 5.11 -11.35 -26.70
C GLU A 298 4.10 -10.89 -25.64
N SER A 299 4.47 -10.92 -24.36
CA SER A 299 3.61 -10.43 -23.26
C SER A 299 3.77 -8.93 -23.02
N LEU A 300 4.68 -8.28 -23.73
CA LEU A 300 5.05 -6.91 -23.46
C LEU A 300 3.96 -5.88 -23.77
N PRO A 301 3.13 -6.00 -24.83
CA PRO A 301 1.97 -5.11 -25.00
C PRO A 301 1.00 -5.19 -23.82
N LYS A 302 0.72 -6.41 -23.34
CA LYS A 302 -0.15 -6.66 -22.19
C LYS A 302 0.44 -6.12 -20.90
N LEU A 303 1.73 -6.36 -20.68
CA LEU A 303 2.48 -5.84 -19.55
C LEU A 303 2.44 -4.30 -19.54
N LYS A 304 2.79 -3.66 -20.67
CA LYS A 304 2.79 -2.21 -20.81
C LYS A 304 1.42 -1.61 -20.49
N LYS A 305 0.33 -2.16 -21.04
CA LYS A 305 -1.04 -1.74 -20.73
C LYS A 305 -1.35 -1.82 -19.23
N LEU A 306 -0.83 -2.84 -18.55
CA LEU A 306 -1.07 -3.10 -17.14
C LEU A 306 -0.32 -2.13 -16.21
N VAL A 307 0.96 -1.85 -16.50
CA VAL A 307 1.85 -1.17 -15.54
C VAL A 307 2.25 0.25 -15.93
N LEU A 308 2.18 0.64 -17.21
CA LEU A 308 2.57 1.99 -17.64
C LEU A 308 1.83 3.13 -16.92
N PRO A 309 0.52 3.01 -16.58
CA PRO A 309 -0.17 4.04 -15.80
C PRO A 309 0.44 4.31 -14.42
N HIS A 310 1.28 3.40 -13.91
CA HIS A 310 1.87 3.44 -12.58
C HIS A 310 3.40 3.66 -12.59
N ILE A 311 4.04 3.65 -13.77
CA ILE A 311 5.50 3.82 -13.89
C ILE A 311 5.83 5.28 -14.14
N ILE A 312 6.71 5.83 -13.30
CA ILE A 312 7.13 7.22 -13.41
C ILE A 312 8.05 7.43 -14.62
N PRO A 313 8.13 8.66 -15.17
CA PRO A 313 8.92 8.96 -16.36
C PRO A 313 10.37 8.46 -16.29
N SER A 314 11.08 8.72 -15.19
CA SER A 314 12.49 8.35 -15.01
C SER A 314 12.74 6.83 -14.98
N MET A 315 11.69 6.00 -14.85
CA MET A 315 11.80 4.54 -14.79
C MET A 315 11.21 3.83 -16.01
N LYS A 316 10.66 4.57 -16.99
CA LYS A 316 10.06 3.97 -18.20
C LYS A 316 11.04 3.18 -19.06
N TYR A 317 12.33 3.50 -19.00
CA TYR A 317 13.39 2.78 -19.72
C TYR A 317 13.44 1.28 -19.34
N LYS A 318 12.97 0.91 -18.14
CA LYS A 318 12.89 -0.50 -17.70
C LYS A 318 11.93 -1.36 -18.52
N LEU A 319 11.07 -0.73 -19.33
CA LEU A 319 10.16 -1.40 -20.27
C LEU A 319 10.59 -1.24 -21.74
N GLY A 320 11.85 -0.84 -21.99
CA GLY A 320 12.36 -0.61 -23.35
C GLY A 320 11.69 0.59 -24.02
N ALA A 321 11.13 1.53 -23.25
CA ALA A 321 10.68 2.79 -23.80
C ALA A 321 11.91 3.68 -24.04
N VAL A 322 12.16 4.06 -25.28
CA VAL A 322 13.12 5.10 -25.63
C VAL A 322 12.51 6.43 -25.21
N PHE A 323 13.23 7.25 -24.46
CA PHE A 323 12.85 8.64 -24.28
C PHE A 323 12.94 9.31 -25.65
N CYS A 324 11.81 9.54 -26.32
CA CYS A 324 11.77 10.58 -27.32
C CYS A 324 11.94 11.89 -26.53
N SER A 325 13.15 12.42 -26.51
CA SER A 325 13.33 13.84 -26.26
C SER A 325 12.51 14.54 -27.33
N ASN A 326 11.38 15.13 -26.92
CA ASN A 326 10.74 16.13 -27.76
C ASN A 326 11.81 17.21 -27.96
N LYS A 327 12.45 17.22 -29.13
CA LYS A 327 12.97 18.46 -29.68
C LYS A 327 11.77 19.39 -29.68
N GLN A 328 11.86 20.44 -28.89
CA GLN A 328 10.95 21.56 -29.02
C GLN A 328 11.22 22.15 -30.39
N ASP A 329 10.37 21.79 -31.36
CA ASP A 329 10.19 22.59 -32.55
C ASP A 329 9.30 23.77 -32.13
N ASN A 330 9.97 24.89 -31.84
CA ASN A 330 9.61 26.30 -32.09
C ASN A 330 10.28 27.23 -31.09
#